data_AF-A0A7K2YSQ8-F1
#
_entry.id   AF-A0A7K2YSQ8-F1
#
_cell.length_a   1.000
_cell.length_b   1.000
_cell.length_c   1.000
_cell.angle_alpha   90.00
_cell.angle_beta   90.00
_cell.angle_gamma   90.00
#
_symmetry.space_group_name_H-M   'P 1'
#
loop_
_entity.id
_entity.type
_entity.pdbx_description
1 polymer ?
#
loop_
_entity_poly.entity_id
_entity_poly.type
_entity_poly.pdbx_seq_one_letter_code
_entity_poly.pdbx_strand_id
1 'polypeptide(L)'
;MDDAAFPQLLLSEEDLQDSFYGEEPSAAYDPVFVSGDESGRAIVDLTNMLTHGTHPETTHHASALFTNIVGSVVFHHVARFDNGACRQVYQELFDAVHACAHYRMGLNDGVELDITRGDLGPVELGDGGFVVRWRSAVDHFRIETAWVIVPKGDILNFINTRIPDESEVHRLARIATDRVTDLTGAS
;
A
#
# COMPACT_ATOMS: atom_id res chain seq x y z
N MET A 1 6.05 15.61 14.75
CA MET A 1 5.66 16.13 13.45
C MET A 1 4.25 16.67 13.61
N ASP A 2 3.92 17.81 13.01
CA ASP A 2 2.55 18.31 12.99
C ASP A 2 1.80 17.75 11.76
N ASP A 3 0.47 17.89 11.76
CA ASP A 3 -0.40 17.41 10.66
C ASP A 3 -0.05 18.03 9.31
N ALA A 4 0.50 19.26 9.29
CA ALA A 4 0.84 19.96 8.05
C ALA A 4 2.14 19.45 7.42
N ALA A 5 3.08 18.96 8.23
CA ALA A 5 4.34 18.39 7.76
C ALA A 5 4.24 16.88 7.44
N PHE A 6 3.27 16.17 8.01
CA PHE A 6 3.13 14.72 7.82
C PHE A 6 2.99 14.27 6.34
N PRO A 7 2.25 14.99 5.48
CA PRO A 7 2.19 14.67 4.05
C PRO A 7 3.54 14.72 3.33
N GLN A 8 4.56 15.38 3.89
CA GLN A 8 5.91 15.38 3.33
C GLN A 8 6.57 14.01 3.35
N LEU A 9 6.03 13.04 4.11
CA LEU A 9 6.48 11.64 4.09
C LEU A 9 6.04 10.89 2.82
N LEU A 10 5.05 11.39 2.09
CA LEU A 10 4.56 10.75 0.86
C LEU A 10 5.60 10.80 -0.25
N LEU A 11 5.41 9.91 -1.25
CA LEU A 11 6.15 9.99 -2.50
C LEU A 11 5.65 11.24 -3.25
N SER A 12 6.51 11.85 -4.06
CA SER A 12 6.17 12.97 -4.92
C SER A 12 6.34 12.59 -6.40
N GLU A 13 5.85 13.45 -7.31
CA GLU A 13 6.08 13.27 -8.75
C GLU A 13 7.58 13.22 -9.10
N GLU A 14 8.42 13.96 -8.37
CA GLU A 14 9.88 13.97 -8.57
C GLU A 14 10.54 12.63 -8.20
N ASP A 15 9.90 11.85 -7.33
CA ASP A 15 10.38 10.51 -6.98
C ASP A 15 10.10 9.49 -8.07
N LEU A 16 9.16 9.75 -8.98
CA LEU A 16 8.66 8.82 -9.99
C LEU A 16 9.35 9.03 -11.34
N GLN A 17 9.67 7.94 -12.05
CA GLN A 17 10.19 8.04 -13.41
C GLN A 17 9.07 8.41 -14.40
N ASP A 18 9.36 9.30 -15.36
CA ASP A 18 8.56 9.71 -16.52
C ASP A 18 7.02 9.83 -16.36
N SER A 19 6.53 11.07 -16.50
CA SER A 19 5.13 11.42 -16.81
C SER A 19 4.05 10.86 -15.88
N PHE A 20 4.36 10.69 -14.60
CA PHE A 20 3.34 10.54 -13.57
C PHE A 20 2.71 11.89 -13.22
N TYR A 21 1.43 11.87 -12.90
CA TYR A 21 0.67 13.02 -12.43
C TYR A 21 -0.07 12.64 -11.15
N GLY A 22 -0.03 13.53 -10.17
CA GLY A 22 -0.80 13.39 -8.94
C GLY A 22 -2.31 13.43 -9.22
N GLU A 23 -3.03 12.48 -8.65
CA GLU A 23 -4.49 12.42 -8.66
C GLU A 23 -5.02 12.57 -7.23
N GLU A 24 -6.23 13.12 -7.08
CA GLU A 24 -6.93 13.01 -5.80
C GLU A 24 -7.19 11.52 -5.50
N PRO A 25 -6.81 11.02 -4.31
CA PRO A 25 -7.15 9.66 -3.89
C PRO A 25 -8.68 9.47 -3.95
N SER A 26 -9.14 8.77 -4.97
CA SER A 26 -10.57 8.65 -5.25
C SER A 26 -11.20 7.55 -4.41
N ALA A 27 -12.35 7.86 -3.79
CA ALA A 27 -13.26 6.89 -3.15
C ALA A 27 -13.83 5.84 -4.15
N ALA A 28 -13.50 5.92 -5.44
CA ALA A 28 -13.81 4.86 -6.41
C ALA A 28 -13.14 3.52 -6.10
N TYR A 29 -12.17 3.49 -5.18
CA TYR A 29 -11.38 2.31 -4.84
C TYR A 29 -11.57 1.82 -3.40
N ASP A 30 -12.79 1.88 -2.85
CA ASP A 30 -13.10 1.17 -1.59
C ASP A 30 -13.49 -0.27 -1.92
N PRO A 31 -12.56 -1.24 -1.91
CA PRO A 31 -12.90 -2.62 -2.17
C PRO A 31 -13.86 -3.16 -1.10
N VAL A 32 -14.76 -4.03 -1.53
CA VAL A 32 -15.52 -4.91 -0.65
C VAL A 32 -15.12 -6.35 -0.92
N PHE A 33 -14.98 -7.15 0.14
CA PHE A 33 -14.74 -8.58 -0.02
C PHE A 33 -16.00 -9.27 -0.54
N VAL A 34 -15.85 -10.07 -1.60
CA VAL A 34 -16.95 -10.82 -2.22
C VAL A 34 -16.86 -12.30 -1.86
N SER A 35 -15.73 -12.96 -2.14
CA SER A 35 -15.55 -14.40 -1.90
C SER A 35 -14.08 -14.84 -1.95
N GLY A 36 -13.79 -16.11 -1.65
CA GLY A 36 -12.44 -16.70 -1.68
C GLY A 36 -11.91 -17.02 -0.28
N ASP A 37 -10.60 -16.93 -0.10
CA ASP A 37 -9.97 -17.15 1.21
C ASP A 37 -10.45 -16.08 2.22
N GLU A 38 -10.84 -16.48 3.44
CA GLU A 38 -11.31 -15.52 4.48
C GLU A 38 -10.26 -14.47 4.85
N SER A 39 -8.97 -14.80 4.73
CA SER A 39 -7.89 -13.83 4.90
C SER A 39 -7.94 -12.70 3.86
N GLY A 40 -8.57 -12.91 2.70
CA GLY A 40 -8.86 -11.87 1.73
C GLY A 40 -9.79 -10.79 2.27
N ARG A 41 -10.72 -11.14 3.18
CA ARG A 41 -11.55 -10.16 3.88
C ARG A 41 -10.70 -9.26 4.78
N ALA A 42 -9.81 -9.86 5.55
CA ALA A 42 -8.88 -9.11 6.40
C ALA A 42 -7.98 -8.18 5.58
N ILE A 43 -7.47 -8.63 4.41
CA ILE A 43 -6.72 -7.77 3.48
C ILE A 43 -7.56 -6.56 3.07
N VAL A 44 -8.79 -6.78 2.60
CA VAL A 44 -9.69 -5.70 2.16
C VAL A 44 -9.96 -4.72 3.31
N ASP A 45 -10.36 -5.21 4.48
CA ASP A 45 -10.68 -4.38 5.64
C ASP A 45 -9.48 -3.56 6.12
N LEU A 46 -8.29 -4.17 6.21
CA LEU A 46 -7.05 -3.49 6.59
C LEU A 46 -6.64 -2.44 5.54
N THR A 47 -6.73 -2.75 4.24
CA THR A 47 -6.40 -1.78 3.19
C THR A 47 -7.34 -0.58 3.19
N ASN A 48 -8.64 -0.78 3.40
CA ASN A 48 -9.61 0.29 3.58
C ASN A 48 -9.27 1.14 4.82
N MET A 49 -9.02 0.48 5.95
CA MET A 49 -8.66 1.15 7.20
C MET A 49 -7.42 2.03 7.05
N LEU A 50 -6.37 1.50 6.40
CA LEU A 50 -5.14 2.24 6.11
C LEU A 50 -5.43 3.41 5.17
N THR A 51 -6.08 3.17 4.03
CA THR A 51 -6.40 4.17 3.00
C THR A 51 -7.16 5.38 3.56
N HIS A 52 -8.03 5.15 4.54
CA HIS A 52 -8.85 6.19 5.16
C HIS A 52 -8.31 6.69 6.50
N GLY A 53 -7.20 6.12 7.00
CA GLY A 53 -6.63 6.45 8.30
C GLY A 53 -7.57 6.20 9.48
N THR A 54 -8.50 5.23 9.39
CA THR A 54 -9.61 5.06 10.35
C THR A 54 -9.30 4.17 11.54
N HIS A 55 -8.09 3.63 11.64
CA HIS A 55 -7.68 2.87 12.83
C HIS A 55 -7.75 3.79 14.08
N PRO A 56 -8.30 3.34 15.23
CA PRO A 56 -8.47 4.19 16.41
C PRO A 56 -7.18 4.80 16.96
N GLU A 57 -6.06 4.10 16.78
CA GLU A 57 -4.74 4.55 17.23
C GLU A 57 -3.97 5.35 16.15
N THR A 58 -4.57 5.63 14.99
CA THR A 58 -3.95 6.49 13.98
C THR A 58 -3.89 7.92 14.49
N THR A 59 -2.69 8.47 14.62
CA THR A 59 -2.50 9.88 14.99
C THR A 59 -2.32 10.78 13.79
N HIS A 60 -1.70 10.26 12.72
CA HIS A 60 -1.50 10.98 11.47
C HIS A 60 -1.65 10.01 10.30
N HIS A 61 -2.21 10.50 9.20
CA HIS A 61 -2.42 9.72 7.98
C HIS A 61 -2.26 10.63 6.76
N ALA A 62 -1.62 10.12 5.72
CA ALA A 62 -1.61 10.75 4.41
C ALA A 62 -1.57 9.69 3.31
N SER A 63 -2.15 10.00 2.15
CA SER A 63 -2.11 9.16 0.96
C SER A 63 -1.91 9.97 -0.32
N ALA A 64 -1.27 9.37 -1.32
CA ALA A 64 -1.08 9.94 -2.63
C ALA A 64 -1.30 8.87 -3.71
N LEU A 65 -1.95 9.28 -4.80
CA LEU A 65 -2.17 8.47 -5.99
C LEU A 65 -1.48 9.15 -7.17
N PHE A 66 -0.75 8.37 -7.95
CA PHE A 66 -0.09 8.82 -9.17
C PHE A 66 -0.40 7.87 -10.30
N THR A 67 -0.72 8.40 -11.48
CA THR A 67 -0.89 7.61 -12.69
C THR A 67 -0.06 8.19 -13.83
N ASN A 68 0.20 7.40 -14.86
CA ASN A 68 0.85 7.88 -16.08
C ASN A 68 0.08 7.47 -17.34
N ILE A 69 0.49 8.03 -18.48
CA ILE A 69 -0.19 7.82 -19.78
C ILE A 69 -0.19 6.37 -20.28
N VAL A 70 0.70 5.52 -19.77
CA VAL A 70 0.77 4.09 -20.14
C VAL A 70 -0.05 3.21 -19.19
N GLY A 71 -0.74 3.81 -18.22
CA GLY A 71 -1.62 3.12 -17.28
C GLY A 71 -0.92 2.49 -16.09
N SER A 72 0.32 2.89 -15.79
CA SER A 72 0.98 2.58 -14.52
C SER A 72 0.34 3.39 -13.39
N VAL A 73 0.35 2.82 -12.19
CA VAL A 73 -0.24 3.42 -11.00
C VAL A 73 0.75 3.28 -9.85
N VAL A 74 0.90 4.32 -9.04
CA VAL A 74 1.56 4.27 -7.73
C VAL A 74 0.60 4.86 -6.72
N PHE A 75 0.24 4.06 -5.72
CA PHE A 75 -0.51 4.49 -4.57
C PHE A 75 0.38 4.34 -3.34
N HIS A 76 0.61 5.44 -2.63
CA HIS A 76 1.39 5.45 -1.41
C HIS A 76 0.51 5.92 -0.25
N HIS A 77 0.44 5.11 0.79
CA HIS A 77 -0.14 5.43 2.07
C HIS A 77 0.97 5.46 3.13
N VAL A 78 0.89 6.46 4.01
CA VAL A 78 1.69 6.53 5.23
C VAL A 78 0.79 6.84 6.41
N ALA A 79 0.93 6.07 7.50
CA ALA A 79 0.20 6.33 8.74
C ALA A 79 1.12 6.17 9.95
N ARG A 80 0.88 7.01 10.95
CA ARG A 80 1.52 6.95 12.26
C ARG A 80 0.53 6.45 13.30
N PHE A 81 0.98 5.54 14.15
CA PHE A 81 0.16 4.89 15.15
C PHE A 81 0.74 5.02 16.55
N ASP A 82 -0.12 5.23 17.55
CA ASP A 82 0.28 5.16 18.97
C ASP A 82 0.22 3.74 19.53
N ASN A 83 0.68 3.56 20.78
CA ASN A 83 0.47 2.36 21.58
C ASN A 83 0.97 1.03 20.97
N GLY A 84 1.93 1.11 20.06
CA GLY A 84 2.49 -0.07 19.37
C GLY A 84 1.58 -0.65 18.28
N ALA A 85 0.49 0.04 17.92
CA ALA A 85 -0.46 -0.44 16.92
C ALA A 85 0.16 -0.57 15.52
N CYS A 86 1.18 0.23 15.17
CA CYS A 86 1.90 0.08 13.90
C CYS A 86 2.38 -1.37 13.68
N ARG A 87 3.03 -1.96 14.70
CA ARG A 87 3.52 -3.34 14.62
C ARG A 87 2.40 -4.37 14.58
N GLN A 88 1.29 -4.11 15.28
CA GLN A 88 0.12 -4.99 15.26
C GLN A 88 -0.52 -5.01 13.87
N VAL A 89 -0.82 -3.83 13.31
CA VAL A 89 -1.39 -3.68 11.97
C VAL A 89 -0.46 -4.29 10.90
N TYR A 90 0.85 -4.06 11.01
CA TYR A 90 1.83 -4.72 10.13
C TYR A 90 1.72 -6.25 10.18
N GLN A 91 1.70 -6.82 11.40
CA GLN A 91 1.64 -8.28 11.57
C GLN A 91 0.31 -8.86 11.08
N GLU A 92 -0.81 -8.21 11.37
CA GLU A 92 -2.13 -8.61 10.89
C GLU A 92 -2.20 -8.62 9.36
N LEU A 93 -1.66 -7.57 8.72
CA LEU A 93 -1.58 -7.50 7.28
C LEU A 93 -0.64 -8.57 6.71
N PHE A 94 0.52 -8.79 7.31
CA PHE A 94 1.45 -9.84 6.92
C PHE A 94 0.81 -11.23 7.00
N ASP A 95 0.16 -11.55 8.12
CA ASP A 95 -0.48 -12.85 8.34
C ASP A 95 -1.64 -13.07 7.36
N ALA A 96 -2.45 -12.03 7.11
CA ALA A 96 -3.54 -12.07 6.15
C ALA A 96 -3.02 -12.30 4.72
N VAL A 97 -1.99 -11.55 4.31
CA VAL A 97 -1.31 -11.73 3.01
C VAL A 97 -0.70 -13.12 2.90
N HIS A 98 -0.07 -13.63 3.96
CA HIS A 98 0.55 -14.96 3.99
C HIS A 98 -0.48 -16.10 3.88
N ALA A 99 -1.66 -15.94 4.50
CA ALA A 99 -2.73 -16.92 4.46
C ALA A 99 -3.60 -16.86 3.19
N CYS A 100 -3.59 -15.74 2.46
CA CYS A 100 -4.41 -15.56 1.26
C CYS A 100 -3.67 -16.00 -0.01
N ALA A 101 -4.19 -17.01 -0.70
CA ALA A 101 -3.74 -17.38 -2.05
C ALA A 101 -4.60 -16.71 -3.13
N HIS A 102 -5.91 -16.59 -2.87
CA HIS A 102 -6.86 -16.01 -3.82
C HIS A 102 -8.10 -15.45 -3.12
N TYR A 103 -8.62 -14.34 -3.64
CA TYR A 103 -9.89 -13.77 -3.21
C TYR A 103 -10.51 -12.94 -4.33
N ARG A 104 -11.80 -12.64 -4.20
CA ARG A 104 -12.52 -11.74 -5.07
C ARG A 104 -12.93 -10.51 -4.30
N MET A 105 -12.71 -9.33 -4.90
CA MET A 105 -13.18 -8.06 -4.38
C MET A 105 -14.04 -7.32 -5.39
N GLY A 106 -15.01 -6.56 -4.91
CA GLY A 106 -15.84 -5.65 -5.70
C GLY A 106 -15.41 -4.21 -5.48
N LEU A 107 -15.52 -3.37 -6.51
CA LEU A 107 -15.32 -1.93 -6.44
C LEU A 107 -16.66 -1.20 -6.46
N ASN A 108 -16.66 0.08 -6.08
CA ASN A 108 -17.86 0.90 -5.96
C ASN A 108 -18.60 1.15 -7.28
N ASP A 109 -17.93 0.96 -8.42
CA ASP A 109 -18.51 1.06 -9.77
C ASP A 109 -19.16 -0.26 -10.25
N GLY A 110 -19.17 -1.30 -9.41
CA GLY A 110 -19.73 -2.61 -9.71
C GLY A 110 -18.76 -3.58 -10.39
N VAL A 111 -17.49 -3.19 -10.59
CA VAL A 111 -16.45 -4.08 -11.12
C VAL A 111 -16.05 -5.11 -10.05
N GLU A 112 -16.02 -6.38 -10.41
CA GLU A 112 -15.44 -7.46 -9.59
C GLU A 112 -14.09 -7.90 -10.15
N LEU A 113 -13.12 -8.08 -9.26
CA LEU A 113 -11.74 -8.47 -9.56
C LEU A 113 -11.41 -9.78 -8.87
N ASP A 114 -10.97 -10.78 -9.65
CA ASP A 114 -10.33 -11.97 -9.12
C ASP A 114 -8.86 -11.67 -8.82
N ILE A 115 -8.46 -11.76 -7.56
CA ILE A 115 -7.12 -11.47 -7.07
C ILE A 115 -6.43 -12.78 -6.71
N THR A 116 -5.24 -13.00 -7.25
CA THR A 116 -4.40 -14.15 -6.94
C THR A 116 -3.02 -13.68 -6.51
N ARG A 117 -2.50 -14.23 -5.41
CA ARG A 117 -1.14 -13.98 -4.97
C ARG A 117 -0.15 -14.67 -5.90
N GLY A 118 0.82 -13.92 -6.40
CA GLY A 118 1.97 -14.43 -7.14
C GLY A 118 3.10 -14.80 -6.19
N ASP A 119 4.05 -13.89 -6.04
CA ASP A 119 5.22 -14.04 -5.17
C ASP A 119 5.07 -13.24 -3.87
N LEU A 120 5.73 -13.72 -2.81
CA LEU A 120 5.83 -13.06 -1.51
C LEU A 120 7.27 -13.20 -1.01
N GLY A 121 7.88 -12.09 -0.60
CA GLY A 121 9.26 -12.07 -0.15
C GLY A 121 9.54 -11.02 0.93
N PRO A 122 10.62 -11.21 1.71
CA PRO A 122 11.05 -10.22 2.69
C PRO A 122 11.66 -9.00 1.99
N VAL A 123 11.64 -7.87 2.69
CA VAL A 123 12.33 -6.63 2.29
C VAL A 123 13.17 -6.13 3.47
N GLU A 124 14.47 -5.99 3.25
CA GLU A 124 15.43 -5.46 4.22
C GLU A 124 15.42 -3.92 4.20
N LEU A 125 14.27 -3.34 4.57
CA LEU A 125 14.06 -1.90 4.74
C LEU A 125 13.39 -1.64 6.09
N GLY A 126 13.64 -0.46 6.64
CA GLY A 126 13.04 -0.01 7.90
C GLY A 126 13.33 -0.96 9.05
N ASP A 127 12.26 -1.42 9.72
CA ASP A 127 12.36 -2.40 10.81
C ASP A 127 12.10 -3.84 10.33
N GLY A 128 12.27 -4.07 9.03
CA GLY A 128 11.86 -5.26 8.30
C GLY A 128 10.53 -5.04 7.60
N GLY A 129 10.40 -5.51 6.37
CA GLY A 129 9.19 -5.37 5.56
C GLY A 129 8.93 -6.59 4.68
N PHE A 130 7.89 -6.52 3.86
CA PHE A 130 7.63 -7.53 2.86
C PHE A 130 7.13 -6.91 1.55
N VAL A 131 7.36 -7.65 0.47
CA VAL A 131 6.83 -7.37 -0.86
C VAL A 131 5.94 -8.53 -1.29
N VAL A 132 4.78 -8.23 -1.83
CA VAL A 132 3.86 -9.21 -2.41
C VAL A 132 3.46 -8.80 -3.82
N ARG A 133 3.42 -9.77 -4.73
CA ARG A 133 2.90 -9.60 -6.09
C ARG A 133 1.48 -10.12 -6.15
N TRP A 134 0.61 -9.35 -6.77
CA TRP A 134 -0.78 -9.71 -7.01
C TRP A 134 -1.05 -9.71 -8.51
N ARG A 135 -1.88 -10.66 -8.93
CA ARG A 135 -2.50 -10.66 -10.24
C ARG A 135 -3.99 -10.44 -10.06
N SER A 136 -4.50 -9.35 -10.62
CA SER A 136 -5.91 -9.02 -10.68
C SER A 136 -6.45 -9.32 -12.07
N ALA A 137 -7.59 -9.99 -12.16
CA ALA A 137 -8.27 -10.27 -13.42
C ALA A 137 -9.72 -9.74 -13.40
N VAL A 138 -10.09 -9.03 -14.46
CA VAL A 138 -11.48 -8.60 -14.77
C VAL A 138 -11.72 -8.82 -16.25
N ASP A 139 -12.71 -9.63 -16.60
CA ASP A 139 -13.01 -10.04 -17.98
C ASP A 139 -11.76 -10.49 -18.77
N HIS A 140 -11.35 -9.71 -19.77
CA HIS A 140 -10.17 -9.97 -20.61
C HIS A 140 -8.92 -9.21 -20.15
N PHE A 141 -9.03 -8.37 -19.12
CA PHE A 141 -7.93 -7.58 -18.59
C PHE A 141 -7.24 -8.30 -17.44
N ARG A 142 -5.91 -8.21 -17.44
CA ARG A 142 -5.05 -8.69 -16.38
C ARG A 142 -4.13 -7.56 -15.95
N ILE A 143 -4.06 -7.35 -14.65
CA ILE A 143 -3.23 -6.33 -14.04
C ILE A 143 -2.32 -7.03 -13.04
N GLU A 144 -1.03 -6.73 -13.10
CA GLU A 144 -0.08 -7.18 -12.10
C GLU A 144 0.34 -5.98 -11.25
N THR A 145 0.26 -6.16 -9.93
CA THR A 145 0.65 -5.13 -8.96
C THR A 145 1.64 -5.70 -7.96
N ALA A 146 2.39 -4.80 -7.32
CA ALA A 146 3.27 -5.12 -6.21
C ALA A 146 2.93 -4.23 -5.02
N TRP A 147 2.77 -4.83 -3.85
CA TRP A 147 2.67 -4.08 -2.61
C TRP A 147 3.95 -4.24 -1.81
N VAL A 148 4.49 -3.13 -1.31
CA VAL A 148 5.60 -3.11 -0.37
C VAL A 148 5.13 -2.47 0.93
N ILE A 149 5.29 -3.20 2.03
CA ILE A 149 4.83 -2.80 3.35
C ILE A 149 6.02 -2.77 4.29
N VAL A 150 6.33 -1.58 4.81
CA VAL A 150 7.52 -1.33 5.62
C VAL A 150 7.16 -0.50 6.86
N PRO A 151 7.16 -1.10 8.06
CA PRO A 151 7.16 -0.36 9.31
C PRO A 151 8.52 0.29 9.56
N LYS A 152 8.48 1.50 10.12
CA LYS A 152 9.65 2.21 10.66
C LYS A 152 9.24 2.96 11.93
N GLY A 153 9.64 2.44 13.07
CA GLY A 153 9.19 2.94 14.38
C GLY A 153 7.67 2.82 14.52
N ASP A 154 7.01 3.96 14.67
CA ASP A 154 5.56 4.07 14.79
C ASP A 154 4.84 4.40 13.48
N ILE A 155 5.57 4.40 12.35
CA ILE A 155 5.05 4.73 11.02
C ILE A 155 5.01 3.48 10.13
N LEU A 156 3.91 3.29 9.41
CA LEU A 156 3.74 2.24 8.40
C LEU A 156 3.72 2.87 7.01
N ASN A 157 4.68 2.49 6.15
CA ASN A 157 4.63 2.77 4.72
C ASN A 157 3.94 1.61 3.99
N PHE A 158 2.96 1.94 3.16
CA PHE A 158 2.25 1.00 2.29
C PHE A 158 2.27 1.53 0.86
N ILE A 159 2.97 0.83 -0.04
CA ILE A 159 3.17 1.27 -1.42
C ILE A 159 2.59 0.19 -2.34
N ASN A 160 1.53 0.52 -3.06
CA ASN A 160 0.94 -0.32 -4.09
C ASN A 160 1.32 0.24 -5.47
N THR A 161 1.94 -0.58 -6.30
CA THR A 161 2.38 -0.18 -7.63
C THR A 161 1.84 -1.11 -8.69
N ARG A 162 1.48 -0.55 -9.84
CA ARG A 162 1.35 -1.23 -11.12
C ARG A 162 2.53 -0.80 -11.99
N ILE A 163 3.72 -1.27 -11.64
CA ILE A 163 4.96 -1.03 -12.39
C ILE A 163 5.58 -2.39 -12.74
N PRO A 164 5.86 -2.67 -14.03
CA PRO A 164 6.44 -3.95 -14.44
C PRO A 164 7.86 -4.17 -13.89
N ASP A 165 8.65 -3.10 -13.76
CA ASP A 165 10.03 -3.16 -13.28
C ASP A 165 10.11 -3.33 -11.76
N GLU A 166 10.62 -4.48 -11.32
CA GLU A 166 10.83 -4.78 -9.90
C GLU A 166 11.85 -3.87 -9.22
N SER A 167 12.89 -3.44 -9.93
CA SER A 167 13.90 -2.55 -9.36
C SER A 167 13.30 -1.20 -8.96
N GLU A 168 12.32 -0.74 -9.73
CA GLU A 168 11.59 0.49 -9.48
C GLU A 168 10.70 0.38 -8.22
N VAL A 169 10.01 -0.75 -8.05
CA VAL A 169 9.20 -1.02 -6.83
C VAL A 169 10.06 -0.93 -5.57
N HIS A 170 11.24 -1.57 -5.58
CA HIS A 170 12.17 -1.51 -4.46
C HIS A 170 12.79 -0.12 -4.26
N ARG A 171 13.06 0.61 -5.35
CA ARG A 171 13.58 1.99 -5.29
C ARG A 171 12.59 2.92 -4.60
N LEU A 172 11.31 2.87 -4.98
CA LEU A 172 10.25 3.69 -4.38
C LEU A 172 10.07 3.37 -2.89
N ALA A 173 10.08 2.08 -2.54
CA ALA A 173 10.01 1.66 -1.14
C ALA A 173 11.18 2.17 -0.29
N ARG A 174 12.38 2.16 -0.85
CA ARG A 174 13.57 2.71 -0.19
C ARG A 174 13.44 4.21 0.03
N ILE A 175 13.06 4.97 -1.01
CA ILE A 175 12.87 6.42 -0.90
C ILE A 175 11.86 6.77 0.18
N ALA A 176 10.70 6.13 0.19
CA ALA A 176 9.67 6.37 1.20
C ALA A 176 10.18 6.06 2.62
N THR A 177 10.90 4.95 2.79
CA THR A 177 11.43 4.53 4.10
C THR A 177 12.57 5.45 4.59
N ASP A 178 13.49 5.81 3.70
CA ASP A 178 14.60 6.73 4.01
C ASP A 178 14.05 8.10 4.40
N ARG A 179 12.99 8.57 3.72
CA ARG A 179 12.32 9.82 4.04
C ARG A 179 11.70 9.85 5.43
N VAL A 180 11.16 8.72 5.92
CA VAL A 180 10.72 8.61 7.32
C VAL A 180 11.90 8.83 8.26
N THR A 181 13.04 8.19 7.99
CA THR A 181 14.26 8.35 8.80
C THR A 181 14.71 9.80 8.83
N ASP A 182 14.81 10.44 7.67
CA ASP A 182 15.34 11.79 7.50
C ASP A 182 14.45 12.86 8.15
N LEU A 183 13.12 12.75 8.03
CA LEU A 183 12.19 13.77 8.48
C LEU A 183 11.70 13.58 9.93
N THR A 184 11.81 12.37 10.49
CA THR A 184 11.33 12.08 11.85
C THR A 184 12.46 11.78 12.83
N GLY A 185 13.65 11.41 12.34
CA GLY A 185 14.75 10.91 13.17
C GLY A 185 14.53 9.49 13.69
N ALA A 186 13.53 8.76 13.19
CA ALA A 186 13.30 7.36 13.55
C ALA A 186 14.51 6.50 13.17
N SER A 187 15.15 5.89 14.18
CA SER A 187 16.35 5.04 14.05
C SER A 187 15.98 3.58 13.83
#